data_AF-A0A3C0L7X0-F1
#
_entry.id   AF-A0A3C0L7X0-F1
#
_cell.length_a   1.000
_cell.length_b   1.000
_cell.length_c   1.000
_cell.angle_alpha   90.00
_cell.angle_beta   90.00
_cell.angle_gamma   90.00
#
_symmetry.space_group_name_H-M   'P 1'
#
loop_
_entity.id
_entity.type
_entity.pdbx_description
1 polymer ?
#
loop_
_entity_poly.entity_id
_entity_poly.type
_entity_poly.pdbx_seq_one_letter_code
_entity_poly.pdbx_strand_id
1 'polypeptide(L)'
;MDTKAGHPEFYKLLERMGEIHSSKNRDYNPGNDPLANFRMSESMGIPAWKGCLVRMGDKFSRLCSFAKKEKYEVRDESVEDTLIDLAVYSLLCVILYREQLK
;
A
#
# COMPACT_ATOMS: atom_id res chain seq x y z
N MET A 1 12.93 28.29 -6.05
CA MET A 1 13.65 27.10 -6.57
C MET A 1 13.41 25.99 -5.57
N ASP A 2 12.91 24.85 -6.00
CA ASP A 2 12.56 23.72 -5.13
C ASP A 2 13.86 23.07 -4.61
N THR A 3 14.28 23.42 -3.40
CA THR A 3 15.57 23.05 -2.78
C THR A 3 15.52 21.69 -2.11
N LYS A 4 15.10 20.66 -2.84
CA LYS A 4 15.07 19.31 -2.29
C LYS A 4 16.48 18.71 -2.35
N ALA A 5 17.02 18.34 -1.17
CA ALA A 5 18.39 17.82 -1.04
C ALA A 5 18.55 16.32 -1.37
N GLY A 6 17.44 15.60 -1.62
CA GLY A 6 17.42 14.18 -1.95
C GLY A 6 17.50 13.88 -3.45
N HIS A 7 17.50 12.59 -3.79
CA HIS A 7 17.52 12.13 -5.18
C HIS A 7 16.23 12.60 -5.93
N PRO A 8 16.33 13.27 -7.09
CA PRO A 8 15.16 13.79 -7.81
C PRO A 8 14.06 12.74 -8.09
N GLU A 9 14.46 11.53 -8.50
CA GLU A 9 13.51 10.44 -8.77
C GLU A 9 12.73 10.00 -7.53
N PHE A 10 13.30 10.12 -6.32
CA PHE A 10 12.57 9.79 -5.10
C PHE A 10 11.34 10.68 -4.96
N TYR A 11 11.44 11.97 -5.30
CA TYR A 11 10.32 12.89 -5.23
C TYR A 11 9.28 12.64 -6.31
N LYS A 12 9.69 12.18 -7.50
CA LYS A 12 8.75 11.70 -8.53
C LYS A 12 8.00 10.45 -8.06
N LEU A 13 8.68 9.54 -7.37
CA LEU A 13 8.04 8.36 -6.77
C LEU A 13 7.04 8.75 -5.67
N LEU A 14 7.33 9.78 -4.87
CA LEU A 14 6.36 10.30 -3.89
C LEU A 14 5.09 10.87 -4.56
N GLU A 15 5.24 11.60 -5.66
CA GLU A 15 4.11 12.10 -6.44
C GLU A 15 3.29 10.93 -7.01
N ARG A 16 3.98 9.99 -7.67
CA ARG A 16 3.37 8.77 -8.21
C ARG A 16 2.64 7.94 -7.16
N MET A 17 3.21 7.83 -5.96
CA MET A 17 2.58 7.14 -4.82
C MET A 17 1.24 7.78 -4.44
N GLY A 18 1.16 9.11 -4.44
CA GLY A 18 -0.08 9.85 -4.19
C GLY A 18 -1.14 9.61 -5.27
N GLU A 19 -0.74 9.58 -6.54
CA GLU A 19 -1.62 9.24 -7.66
C GLU A 19 -2.20 7.83 -7.54
N ILE A 20 -1.34 6.84 -7.25
CA ILE A 20 -1.74 5.43 -7.09
C ILE A 20 -2.71 5.28 -5.93
N HIS A 21 -2.42 5.90 -4.78
CA HIS A 21 -3.34 5.90 -3.65
C HIS A 21 -4.72 6.48 -4.04
N SER A 22 -4.72 7.62 -4.72
CA SER A 22 -5.95 8.28 -5.17
C SER A 22 -6.73 7.41 -6.16
N SER A 23 -6.04 6.74 -7.08
CA SER A 23 -6.67 5.84 -8.06
C SER A 23 -7.30 4.63 -7.40
N LYS A 24 -6.54 3.92 -6.55
CA LYS A 24 -7.05 2.74 -5.84
C LYS A 24 -8.22 3.09 -4.94
N ASN A 25 -8.19 4.25 -4.29
CA ASN A 25 -9.29 4.66 -3.45
C ASN A 25 -10.58 4.87 -4.25
N ARG A 26 -10.53 5.28 -5.53
CA ARG A 26 -11.74 5.35 -6.38
C ARG A 26 -12.31 3.96 -6.70
N ASP A 27 -11.45 2.97 -6.88
CA ASP A 27 -11.86 1.60 -7.22
C ASP A 27 -12.44 0.84 -6.02
N TYR A 28 -11.96 1.13 -4.80
CA TYR A 28 -12.34 0.41 -3.58
C TYR A 28 -13.36 1.14 -2.70
N ASN A 29 -13.82 2.33 -3.09
CA ASN A 29 -14.67 3.16 -2.25
C ASN A 29 -16.07 3.40 -2.84
N PRO A 30 -17.06 2.54 -2.55
CA PRO A 30 -18.46 2.81 -2.84
C PRO A 30 -19.12 3.78 -1.84
N GLY A 31 -18.37 4.46 -0.96
CA GLY A 31 -18.94 5.28 0.13
C GLY A 31 -18.02 6.39 0.69
N ASN A 32 -18.26 6.77 1.95
CA ASN A 32 -17.61 7.92 2.62
C ASN A 32 -16.31 7.56 3.39
N ASP A 33 -15.91 6.29 3.49
CA ASP A 33 -14.71 5.87 4.25
C ASP A 33 -13.62 5.30 3.32
N PRO A 34 -12.53 6.06 3.07
CA PRO A 34 -11.37 5.60 2.29
C PRO A 34 -10.66 4.35 2.81
N LEU A 35 -10.93 3.94 4.06
CA LEU A 35 -10.29 2.78 4.71
C LEU A 35 -11.25 1.60 4.91
N ALA A 36 -12.48 1.66 4.38
CA ALA A 36 -13.53 0.66 4.62
C ALA A 36 -13.06 -0.78 4.31
N ASN A 37 -12.28 -0.96 3.24
CA ASN A 37 -11.73 -2.26 2.84
C ASN A 37 -10.70 -2.82 3.85
N PHE A 38 -10.01 -1.97 4.62
CA PHE A 38 -9.12 -2.39 5.71
C PHE A 38 -9.91 -2.67 7.00
N ARG A 39 -10.96 -1.90 7.28
CA ARG A 39 -11.84 -2.10 8.44
C ARG A 39 -12.68 -3.37 8.37
N MET A 40 -12.85 -3.94 7.18
CA MET A 40 -13.57 -5.22 7.02
C MET A 40 -13.05 -6.32 7.96
N SER A 41 -11.74 -6.36 8.27
CA SER A 41 -11.17 -7.35 9.18
C SER A 41 -11.71 -7.24 10.62
N GLU A 42 -12.21 -6.08 11.01
CA GLU A 42 -12.75 -5.82 12.35
C GLU A 42 -14.05 -6.58 12.59
N SER A 43 -14.83 -6.84 11.53
CA SER A 43 -16.00 -7.73 11.59
C SER A 43 -15.66 -9.16 12.03
N MET A 44 -14.39 -9.56 11.89
CA MET A 44 -13.84 -10.85 12.32
C MET A 44 -13.02 -10.74 13.61
N GLY A 45 -13.11 -9.61 14.33
CA GLY A 45 -12.36 -9.38 15.56
C GLY A 45 -10.87 -9.07 15.36
N ILE A 46 -10.44 -8.78 14.13
CA ILE A 46 -9.05 -8.44 13.81
C ILE A 46 -8.96 -6.92 13.62
N PRO A 47 -8.24 -6.18 14.49
CA PRO A 47 -8.03 -4.74 14.32
C PRO A 47 -7.52 -4.39 12.91
N ALA A 48 -8.06 -3.35 12.30
CA ALA A 48 -7.78 -3.01 10.89
C ALA A 48 -6.29 -2.86 10.57
N TRP A 49 -5.49 -2.28 11.49
CA TRP A 49 -4.03 -2.15 11.28
C TRP A 49 -3.33 -3.52 11.21
N LYS A 50 -3.80 -4.52 11.97
CA LYS A 50 -3.28 -5.90 11.87
C LYS A 50 -3.70 -6.55 10.57
N GLY A 51 -4.95 -6.34 10.13
CA GLY A 51 -5.42 -6.75 8.82
C GLY A 51 -4.59 -6.14 7.68
N CYS A 52 -4.20 -4.87 7.82
CA CYS A 52 -3.31 -4.20 6.89
C CYS A 52 -1.93 -4.88 6.80
N LEU A 53 -1.33 -5.26 7.93
CA LEU A 53 -0.05 -5.99 7.96
C LEU A 53 -0.14 -7.34 7.24
N VAL A 54 -1.24 -8.07 7.38
CA VAL A 54 -1.44 -9.34 6.64
C VAL A 54 -1.41 -9.09 5.13
N ARG A 55 -2.15 -8.09 4.64
CA ARG A 55 -2.17 -7.73 3.21
C ARG A 55 -0.81 -7.25 2.69
N MET A 56 -0.04 -6.56 3.53
CA MET A 56 1.36 -6.24 3.20
C MET A 56 2.22 -7.50 3.09
N GLY A 57 2.01 -8.48 3.97
CA GLY A 57 2.68 -9.78 3.92
C GLY A 57 2.44 -10.53 2.61
N ASP A 58 1.19 -10.54 2.11
CA ASP A 58 0.86 -11.18 0.83
C ASP A 58 1.63 -10.56 -0.34
N LYS A 59 1.69 -9.22 -0.38
CA LYS A 59 2.44 -8.46 -1.40
C LYS A 59 3.94 -8.70 -1.29
N PHE A 60 4.47 -8.67 -0.08
CA PHE A 60 5.89 -8.93 0.16
C PHE A 60 6.29 -10.37 -0.20
N SER A 61 5.43 -11.35 0.09
CA SER A 61 5.63 -12.75 -0.32
C SER A 61 5.72 -12.91 -1.84
N ARG A 62 4.91 -12.14 -2.59
CA ARG A 62 4.99 -12.07 -4.06
C ARG A 62 6.34 -11.53 -4.53
N LEU A 63 6.87 -10.48 -3.90
CA LEU A 63 8.21 -9.95 -4.20
C LEU A 63 9.30 -10.98 -3.88
N CYS A 64 9.23 -11.65 -2.74
CA CYS A 64 10.16 -12.71 -2.38
C CYS A 64 10.15 -13.86 -3.39
N SER A 65 8.97 -14.21 -3.90
CA SER A 65 8.80 -15.23 -4.93
C SER A 65 9.43 -14.81 -6.25
N PHE A 66 9.23 -13.55 -6.66
CA PHE A 66 9.88 -12.99 -7.84
C PHE A 66 11.40 -12.95 -7.68
N ALA A 67 11.91 -12.44 -6.56
CA ALA A 67 13.34 -12.33 -6.30
C ALA A 67 14.09 -13.68 -6.37
N LYS A 68 13.39 -14.80 -6.15
CA LYS A 68 13.96 -16.15 -6.28
C LYS A 68 13.95 -16.69 -7.72
N LYS A 69 12.94 -16.34 -8.51
CA LYS A 69 12.70 -16.95 -9.83
C LYS A 69 13.08 -16.04 -11.00
N GLU A 70 13.15 -14.72 -10.76
CA GLU A 70 13.29 -13.63 -11.74
C GLU A 70 12.32 -13.71 -12.93
N LYS A 71 11.24 -14.48 -12.75
CA LYS A 71 10.20 -14.72 -13.75
C LYS A 71 8.85 -14.62 -13.06
N TYR A 72 7.99 -13.77 -13.59
CA TYR A 72 6.58 -13.80 -13.26
C TYR A 72 5.87 -14.77 -14.20
N GLU A 73 5.21 -15.77 -13.62
CA GLU A 73 4.26 -16.62 -14.36
C GLU A 73 2.97 -15.83 -14.67
N VAL A 74 2.66 -14.78 -13.91
CA VAL A 74 1.47 -13.92 -14.06
C VAL A 74 1.89 -12.44 -14.13
N ARG A 75 1.51 -11.76 -15.21
CA ARG A 75 1.96 -10.38 -15.56
C ARG A 75 1.16 -9.24 -14.94
N ASP A 76 0.16 -9.51 -14.10
CA ASP A 76 -0.84 -8.50 -13.72
C ASP A 76 -0.31 -7.32 -12.87
N GLU A 77 0.84 -7.43 -12.22
CA GLU A 77 1.40 -6.34 -11.38
C GLU A 77 2.94 -6.42 -11.42
N SER A 78 3.61 -5.29 -11.66
CA SER A 78 5.09 -5.26 -11.74
C SER A 78 5.75 -5.25 -10.35
N VAL A 79 7.07 -5.50 -10.31
CA VAL A 79 7.88 -5.33 -9.07
C VAL A 79 7.71 -3.91 -8.52
N GLU A 80 7.83 -2.91 -9.40
CA GLU A 80 7.76 -1.51 -9.04
C GLU A 80 6.39 -1.14 -8.47
N ASP A 81 5.30 -1.56 -9.14
CA ASP A 81 3.94 -1.34 -8.64
C ASP A 81 3.74 -1.97 -7.26
N THR A 82 4.26 -3.19 -7.06
CA THR A 82 4.16 -3.89 -5.76
C THR A 82 4.94 -3.16 -4.65
N LEU A 83 6.11 -2.60 -4.98
CA LEU A 83 6.91 -1.81 -4.04
C LEU A 83 6.23 -0.48 -3.68
N ILE A 84 5.66 0.22 -4.66
CA ILE A 84 4.92 1.47 -4.42
C ILE A 84 3.65 1.18 -3.61
N ASP A 85 2.97 0.08 -3.89
CA ASP A 85 1.85 -0.40 -3.08
C ASP A 85 2.23 -0.61 -1.61
N LEU A 86 3.37 -1.24 -1.35
CA LEU A 86 3.85 -1.44 0.02
C LEU A 86 4.14 -0.10 0.70
N ALA A 87 4.64 0.90 -0.02
CA ALA A 87 4.82 2.25 0.51
C ALA A 87 3.47 2.91 0.86
N VAL A 88 2.47 2.82 -0.03
CA VAL A 88 1.10 3.29 0.25
C VAL A 88 0.50 2.58 1.47
N TYR A 89 0.57 1.26 1.51
CA TYR A 89 0.03 0.45 2.61
C TYR A 89 0.73 0.77 3.94
N SER A 90 2.02 1.07 3.93
CA SER A 90 2.75 1.50 5.13
C SER A 90 2.16 2.79 5.70
N LEU A 91 1.86 3.78 4.85
CA LEU A 91 1.22 5.03 5.29
C LEU A 91 -0.21 4.80 5.80
N LEU A 92 -1.00 3.96 5.12
CA LEU A 92 -2.35 3.61 5.58
C LEU A 92 -2.32 2.86 6.91
N CYS A 93 -1.36 1.96 7.10
CA CYS A 93 -1.16 1.25 8.37
C CYS A 93 -0.83 2.21 9.51
N VAL A 94 -0.03 3.26 9.25
CA VAL A 94 0.25 4.32 10.25
C VAL A 94 -1.05 5.03 10.65
N ILE A 95 -1.93 5.35 9.69
CA ILE A 95 -3.22 5.99 9.97
C ILE A 95 -4.09 5.08 10.84
N LEU A 96 -4.30 3.82 10.41
CA LEU A 96 -5.10 2.84 11.15
C LEU A 96 -4.55 2.58 12.56
N TYR A 97 -3.23 2.51 12.71
CA TYR A 97 -2.59 2.32 14.01
C TYR A 97 -2.78 3.53 14.93
N ARG A 98 -2.69 4.76 14.39
CA ARG A 98 -2.95 5.99 15.16
C ARG A 98 -4.40 6.09 15.62
N GLU A 99 -5.35 5.62 14.82
CA GLU A 99 -6.76 5.56 15.21
C GLU A 99 -6.99 4.59 16.37
N GLN A 100 -6.29 3.46 16.40
CA GLN A 100 -6.37 2.47 17.49
C GLN A 100 -5.89 2.99 18.86
N LEU A 101 -5.03 4.02 18.87
CA LEU A 101 -4.48 4.61 20.09
C LEU A 101 -5.38 5.69 20.70
N LYS A 102 -6.46 6.08 20.00
CA LYS A 102 -7.47 7.03 20.50
C LYS A 102 -8.53 6.30 21.32
#